data_AF-A0A257JBS9-F1
#
_entry.id   AF-A0A257JBS9-F1
#
_cell.length_a   1.000
_cell.length_b   1.000
_cell.length_c   1.000
_cell.angle_alpha   90.00
_cell.angle_beta   90.00
_cell.angle_gamma   90.00
#
_symmetry.space_group_name_H-M   'P 1'
#
loop_
_entity.id
_entity.type
_entity.pdbx_description
1 polymer ?
#
loop_
_entity_poly.entity_id
_entity_poly.type
_entity_poly.pdbx_seq_one_letter_code
_entity_poly.pdbx_strand_id
1 'polypeptide(L)'
;MPAIIGRACVSTAKAAFEGESLIVVSWSGNHELSFRQAVVEPFNAKYGTKVETVGGWDQMVSQIVAAPADNPPFDITIADEYTTSSGLAENLFLETDRSKIKGFEAVYPWFDATRGEAKKFGVP
;
A
#
# COMPACT_ATOMS: atom_id res chain seq x y z
N MET A 1 26.76 2.90 17.58
CA MET A 1 25.70 2.28 16.76
C MET A 1 24.93 1.28 17.61
N PRO A 2 23.63 1.44 17.81
CA PRO A 2 22.78 0.34 18.26
C PRO A 2 21.83 -0.10 17.15
N ALA A 3 21.81 -1.42 16.92
CA ALA A 3 20.88 -2.11 16.06
C ALA A 3 19.49 -2.19 16.72
N ILE A 4 18.42 -1.95 15.95
CA ILE A 4 17.06 -2.29 16.38
C ILE A 4 16.85 -3.77 16.10
N ILE A 5 17.15 -4.60 17.10
CA ILE A 5 16.60 -5.96 17.21
C ILE A 5 15.42 -5.85 18.17
N GLY A 6 14.20 -6.06 17.67
CA GLY A 6 13.04 -6.18 18.53
C GLY A 6 11.74 -6.15 17.73
N ARG A 7 10.98 -7.25 17.77
CA ARG A 7 9.57 -7.27 17.37
C ARG A 7 8.86 -6.17 18.16
N ALA A 8 8.46 -5.07 17.51
CA ALA A 8 7.61 -4.08 18.15
C ALA A 8 6.35 -4.78 18.67
N CYS A 9 6.06 -4.56 19.95
CA CYS A 9 4.83 -5.05 20.57
C CYS A 9 3.64 -4.40 19.85
N VAL A 10 2.49 -5.06 19.76
CA VAL A 10 1.29 -4.48 19.10
C VAL A 10 0.90 -3.13 19.74
N SER A 11 1.22 -2.94 21.02
CA SER A 11 1.07 -1.66 21.72
C SER A 11 1.99 -0.54 21.20
N THR A 12 3.18 -0.87 20.70
CA THR A 12 4.12 0.08 20.09
C THR A 12 3.69 0.49 18.69
N ALA A 13 3.04 -0.40 17.93
CA ALA A 13 2.45 -0.03 16.64
C ALA A 13 1.31 0.98 16.84
N LYS A 14 0.39 0.75 17.79
CA LYS A 14 -0.72 1.68 18.06
C LYS A 14 -0.24 3.09 18.47
N ALA A 15 0.82 3.18 19.29
CA ALA A 15 1.39 4.46 19.69
C ALA A 15 2.23 5.13 18.59
N ALA A 16 2.88 4.36 17.72
CA ALA A 16 3.70 4.89 16.63
C ALA A 16 2.87 5.56 15.51
N PHE A 17 1.57 5.23 15.40
CA PHE A 17 0.67 5.77 14.39
C PHE A 17 -0.45 6.63 14.99
N GLU A 18 -0.30 7.07 16.25
CA GLU A 18 -1.31 7.90 16.91
C GLU A 18 -1.40 9.27 16.21
N GLY A 19 -2.54 9.53 15.57
CA GLY A 19 -2.77 10.74 14.77
C GLY A 19 -2.42 10.60 13.28
N GLU A 20 -1.82 9.47 12.87
CA GLU A 20 -1.54 9.18 11.47
C GLU A 20 -2.74 8.52 10.78
N SER A 21 -2.96 8.87 9.51
CA SER A 21 -3.97 8.27 8.64
C SER A 21 -3.33 7.76 7.38
N LEU A 22 -3.87 6.66 6.84
CA LEU A 22 -3.41 6.06 5.59
C LEU A 22 -4.53 6.10 4.56
N ILE A 23 -4.25 6.57 3.35
CA ILE A 23 -5.19 6.57 2.23
C ILE A 23 -4.76 5.49 1.24
N VAL A 24 -5.63 4.49 1.07
CA VAL A 24 -5.44 3.39 0.13
C VAL A 24 -6.35 3.57 -1.09
N VAL A 25 -5.77 3.70 -2.27
CA VAL A 25 -6.53 3.66 -3.52
C VAL A 25 -6.84 2.22 -3.88
N SER A 26 -8.12 1.90 -3.94
CA SER A 26 -8.63 0.63 -4.48
C SER A 26 -9.41 0.88 -5.77
N TRP A 27 -9.87 -0.18 -6.46
CA TRP A 27 -10.75 0.02 -7.62
C TRP A 27 -12.10 0.57 -7.20
N SER A 28 -12.66 1.46 -8.03
CA SER A 28 -13.90 2.19 -7.70
C SER A 28 -15.16 1.32 -7.70
N GLY A 29 -16.28 1.93 -7.30
CA GLY A 29 -17.60 1.31 -7.36
C GLY A 29 -17.77 0.23 -6.30
N ASN A 30 -18.38 -0.90 -6.68
CA ASN A 30 -18.67 -1.96 -5.72
C ASN A 30 -17.40 -2.62 -5.14
N HIS A 31 -16.28 -2.54 -5.87
CA HIS A 31 -15.00 -3.02 -5.36
C HIS A 31 -14.53 -2.20 -4.16
N GLU A 32 -14.54 -0.87 -4.26
CA GLU A 32 -14.17 0.04 -3.16
C GLU A 32 -15.03 -0.22 -1.92
N LEU A 33 -16.36 -0.34 -2.10
CA LEU A 33 -17.27 -0.64 -1.01
C LEU A 33 -16.95 -1.99 -0.34
N SER A 34 -16.68 -3.01 -1.15
CA SER A 34 -16.33 -4.34 -0.64
C SER A 34 -14.97 -4.32 0.08
N PHE A 35 -13.99 -3.61 -0.47
CA PHE A 35 -12.66 -3.45 0.13
C PHE A 35 -12.74 -2.70 1.46
N ARG A 36 -13.54 -1.64 1.51
CA ARG A 36 -13.79 -0.87 2.74
C ARG A 36 -14.32 -1.77 3.85
N GLN A 37 -15.37 -2.54 3.57
CA GLN A 37 -16.05 -3.39 4.54
C GLN A 37 -15.24 -4.63 4.93
N ALA A 38 -14.56 -5.26 3.97
CA ALA A 38 -13.88 -6.54 4.20
C ALA A 38 -12.43 -6.39 4.67
N VAL A 39 -11.77 -5.27 4.36
CA VAL A 39 -10.34 -5.06 4.65
C VAL A 39 -10.12 -3.88 5.57
N VAL A 40 -10.56 -2.68 5.18
CA VAL A 40 -10.23 -1.44 5.90
C VAL A 40 -10.89 -1.39 7.28
N GLU A 41 -12.20 -1.64 7.37
CA GLU A 41 -12.94 -1.61 8.63
C GLU A 41 -12.41 -2.66 9.64
N PRO A 42 -12.22 -3.95 9.28
CA PRO A 42 -11.63 -4.93 10.17
C PRO A 42 -10.19 -4.62 10.56
N PHE A 43 -9.39 -4.07 9.65
CA PHE A 43 -8.01 -3.66 9.94
C PHE A 43 -7.99 -2.54 11.00
N ASN A 44 -8.81 -1.50 10.80
CA ASN A 44 -8.95 -0.41 11.76
C ASN A 44 -9.47 -0.90 13.11
N ALA A 45 -10.50 -1.75 13.14
CA ALA A 45 -11.04 -2.30 14.38
C ALA A 45 -10.00 -3.15 15.14
N LYS A 46 -9.19 -3.93 14.42
CA LYS A 46 -8.19 -4.81 15.02
C LYS A 46 -6.97 -4.07 15.56
N TYR A 47 -6.49 -3.06 14.85
CA TYR A 47 -5.24 -2.37 15.17
C TYR A 47 -5.41 -0.97 15.75
N GLY A 48 -6.63 -0.44 15.78
CA GLY A 48 -6.93 0.91 16.25
C GLY A 48 -6.33 2.00 15.35
N THR A 49 -6.30 1.75 14.03
CA THR A 49 -5.73 2.65 13.02
C THR A 49 -6.80 3.51 12.35
N LYS A 50 -6.37 4.49 11.54
CA LYS A 50 -7.24 5.33 10.70
C LYS A 50 -6.90 5.18 9.22
N VAL A 51 -7.14 3.99 8.68
CA VAL A 51 -7.05 3.74 7.23
C VAL A 51 -8.36 4.16 6.56
N GLU A 52 -8.26 4.86 5.44
CA GLU A 52 -9.36 5.22 4.56
C GLU A 52 -9.09 4.65 3.16
N THR A 53 -10.14 4.38 2.40
CA THR A 53 -9.99 3.97 1.00
C THR A 53 -10.82 4.84 0.07
N VAL A 54 -10.24 5.12 -1.09
CA VAL A 54 -10.85 5.87 -2.18
C VAL A 54 -10.79 5.07 -3.47
N GLY A 55 -11.78 5.25 -4.33
CA GLY A 55 -11.83 4.62 -5.64
C GLY A 55 -10.91 5.32 -6.63
N GLY A 56 -10.07 4.55 -7.32
CA GLY A 56 -9.21 5.02 -8.41
C GLY A 56 -9.29 4.11 -9.63
N TRP A 57 -8.79 4.66 -10.74
CA TRP A 57 -8.45 3.97 -12.00
C TRP A 57 -7.20 4.65 -12.56
N ASP A 58 -6.98 4.60 -13.87
CA ASP A 58 -5.85 5.16 -14.61
C ASP A 58 -5.49 6.61 -14.23
N GLN A 59 -6.46 7.45 -13.85
CA GLN A 59 -6.22 8.83 -13.45
C GLN A 59 -5.30 8.97 -12.23
N MET A 60 -5.12 7.90 -11.46
CA MET A 60 -4.31 7.92 -10.24
C MET A 60 -2.86 8.30 -10.53
N VAL A 61 -2.28 7.88 -11.66
CA VAL A 61 -0.90 8.23 -12.03
C VAL A 61 -0.78 9.73 -12.23
N SER A 62 -1.70 10.33 -13.00
CA SER A 62 -1.71 11.78 -13.22
C SER A 62 -1.96 12.57 -11.94
N GLN A 63 -2.75 12.04 -11.01
CA GLN A 63 -2.98 12.67 -9.70
C GLN A 63 -1.72 12.70 -8.84
N ILE A 64 -0.93 11.62 -8.83
CA ILE A 64 0.37 11.60 -8.11
C ILE A 64 1.34 12.59 -8.76
N VAL A 65 1.48 12.58 -10.10
CA VAL A 65 2.39 13.48 -10.82
C VAL A 65 2.05 14.96 -10.58
N ALA A 66 0.76 15.28 -10.50
CA ALA A 66 0.31 16.65 -10.28
C ALA A 66 0.43 17.12 -8.81
N ALA A 67 0.61 16.19 -7.87
CA ALA A 67 0.73 16.51 -6.47
C ALA A 67 2.15 16.98 -6.10
N PRO A 68 2.31 17.76 -5.01
CA PRO A 68 3.63 18.03 -4.45
C PRO A 68 4.35 16.73 -4.11
N ALA A 69 5.65 16.65 -4.41
CA ALA A 69 6.45 15.43 -4.22
C ALA A 69 6.49 14.96 -2.74
N ASP A 70 6.31 15.87 -1.79
CA ASP A 70 6.26 15.63 -0.35
C ASP A 70 4.85 15.42 0.21
N ASN A 71 3.82 15.54 -0.63
CA ASN A 71 2.43 15.40 -0.23
C ASN A 71 1.59 14.71 -1.32
N PRO A 72 1.85 13.41 -1.60
CA PRO A 72 1.07 12.65 -2.56
C PRO A 72 -0.40 12.54 -2.10
N PRO A 73 -1.35 12.36 -3.04
CA PRO A 73 -2.77 12.30 -2.72
C PRO A 73 -3.19 11.01 -2.00
N PHE A 74 -2.33 10.00 -2.00
CA PHE A 74 -2.55 8.71 -1.36
C PHE A 74 -1.22 8.00 -1.08
N ASP A 75 -1.25 7.07 -0.13
CA ASP A 75 -0.05 6.38 0.39
C ASP A 75 0.19 5.03 -0.29
N ILE A 76 -0.89 4.30 -0.59
CA ILE A 76 -0.84 2.96 -1.19
C ILE A 76 -1.86 2.89 -2.32
N THR A 77 -1.50 2.21 -3.40
CA THR A 77 -2.42 1.90 -4.49
C THR A 77 -2.46 0.41 -4.78
N ILE A 78 -3.65 -0.11 -5.10
CA ILE A 78 -3.81 -1.36 -5.83
C ILE A 78 -3.66 -1.02 -7.32
N ALA A 79 -2.59 -1.53 -7.92
CA ALA A 79 -2.25 -1.27 -9.32
C ALA A 79 -2.43 -2.53 -10.16
N ASP A 80 -2.99 -2.36 -11.36
CA ASP A 80 -2.94 -3.33 -12.45
C ASP A 80 -1.67 -3.13 -13.29
N GLU A 81 -1.54 -3.88 -14.39
CA GLU A 81 -0.39 -3.79 -15.29
C GLU A 81 -0.21 -2.39 -15.88
N TYR A 82 -1.31 -1.71 -16.24
CA TYR A 82 -1.24 -0.38 -16.84
C TYR A 82 -0.75 0.67 -15.83
N THR A 83 -1.38 0.70 -14.64
CA THR A 83 -1.01 1.61 -13.56
C THR A 83 0.44 1.36 -13.10
N THR A 84 0.82 0.08 -12.97
CA THR A 84 2.19 -0.30 -12.61
C THR A 84 3.20 0.21 -13.64
N SER A 85 2.94 -0.04 -14.93
CA SER A 85 3.87 0.35 -16.00
C SER A 85 4.02 1.86 -16.11
N SER A 86 2.91 2.59 -16.01
CA SER A 86 2.89 4.06 -16.10
C SER A 86 3.55 4.70 -14.87
N GLY A 87 3.28 4.20 -13.66
CA GLY A 87 3.91 4.70 -12.44
C GLY A 87 5.41 4.42 -12.36
N LEU A 88 5.88 3.31 -12.94
CA LEU A 88 7.32 3.03 -13.08
C LEU A 88 8.00 3.98 -14.07
N ALA A 89 7.36 4.31 -15.19
CA ALA A 89 7.89 5.25 -16.16
C ALA A 89 8.08 6.66 -15.56
N GLU A 90 7.18 7.05 -14.65
CA GLU A 90 7.19 8.32 -13.93
C GLU A 90 7.99 8.29 -12.61
N ASN A 91 8.58 7.14 -12.25
CA ASN A 91 9.32 6.93 -10.99
C ASN A 91 8.52 7.25 -9.71
N LEU A 92 7.26 6.85 -9.65
CA LEU A 92 6.33 7.24 -8.58
C LEU A 92 6.32 6.33 -7.36
N PHE A 93 6.87 5.12 -7.47
CA PHE A 93 6.78 4.12 -6.41
C PHE A 93 8.07 4.06 -5.58
N LEU A 94 7.89 3.96 -4.26
CA LEU A 94 8.97 3.69 -3.33
C LEU A 94 9.32 2.19 -3.35
N GLU A 95 10.60 1.88 -3.22
CA GLU A 95 11.03 0.48 -3.05
C GLU A 95 10.41 -0.10 -1.78
N THR A 96 9.87 -1.31 -1.91
CA THR A 96 9.23 -2.04 -0.81
C THR A 96 10.20 -3.04 -0.22
N ASP A 97 10.53 -2.89 1.06
CA ASP A 97 11.24 -3.91 1.82
C ASP A 97 10.32 -5.10 2.11
N ARG A 98 10.35 -6.06 1.18
CA ARG A 98 9.48 -7.25 1.19
C ARG A 98 9.69 -8.14 2.41
N SER A 99 10.84 -8.05 3.07
CA SER A 99 11.11 -8.82 4.30
C SER A 99 10.23 -8.39 5.48
N LYS A 100 9.65 -7.17 5.42
CA LYS A 100 8.72 -6.63 6.42
C LYS A 100 7.26 -7.03 6.16
N ILE A 101 6.95 -7.57 4.98
CA ILE A 101 5.60 -7.99 4.63
C ILE A 101 5.34 -9.39 5.17
N LYS A 102 4.55 -9.48 6.24
CA LYS A 102 4.11 -10.76 6.81
C LYS A 102 3.09 -11.41 5.90
N GLY A 103 3.17 -12.73 5.71
CA GLY A 103 2.26 -13.48 4.85
C GLY A 103 2.67 -13.50 3.38
N PHE A 104 3.83 -12.94 3.05
CA PHE A 104 4.34 -12.96 1.67
C PHE A 104 4.60 -14.39 1.16
N GLU A 105 4.89 -15.31 2.06
CA GLU A 105 5.00 -16.75 1.78
C GLU A 105 3.70 -17.39 1.25
N ALA A 106 2.55 -16.74 1.42
CA ALA A 106 1.26 -17.21 0.91
C ALA A 106 1.03 -16.83 -0.56
N VAL A 107 1.85 -15.95 -1.13
CA VAL A 107 1.77 -15.58 -2.55
C VAL A 107 2.15 -16.77 -3.40
N TYR A 108 1.31 -17.14 -4.37
CA TYR A 108 1.65 -18.21 -5.29
C TYR A 108 2.93 -17.85 -6.08
N PRO A 109 3.92 -18.76 -6.19
CA PRO A 109 5.22 -18.44 -6.80
C PRO A 109 5.12 -17.85 -8.21
N TRP A 110 4.11 -18.26 -8.99
CA TRP A 110 3.91 -17.77 -10.35
C TRP A 110 3.54 -16.28 -10.40
N PHE A 111 2.72 -15.78 -9.47
CA PHE A 111 2.38 -14.35 -9.39
C PHE A 111 3.57 -13.47 -9.03
N ASP A 112 4.55 -14.02 -8.30
CA ASP A 112 5.75 -13.28 -7.91
C ASP A 112 6.88 -13.38 -8.96
N ALA A 113 6.98 -14.50 -9.66
CA ALA A 113 8.04 -14.76 -10.63
C ALA A 113 7.94 -13.88 -11.89
N THR A 114 6.74 -13.48 -12.28
CA THR A 114 6.48 -12.77 -13.55
C THR A 114 6.48 -11.26 -13.43
N ARG A 115 6.71 -10.69 -12.23
CA ARG A 115 6.60 -9.25 -11.96
C ARG A 115 7.73 -8.38 -12.51
N GLY A 116 8.84 -8.97 -12.95
CA GLY A 116 10.00 -8.21 -13.45
C GLY A 116 10.48 -7.15 -12.44
N GLU A 117 10.75 -5.93 -12.93
CA GLU A 117 11.20 -4.80 -12.10
C GLU A 117 10.15 -4.33 -11.08
N ALA A 118 8.85 -4.50 -11.38
CA ALA A 118 7.76 -4.12 -10.47
C ALA A 118 7.82 -4.86 -9.11
N LYS A 119 8.54 -6.00 -9.06
CA LYS A 119 8.77 -6.77 -7.84
C LYS A 119 9.47 -5.98 -6.73
N LYS A 120 10.25 -4.96 -7.10
CA LYS A 120 10.96 -4.08 -6.15
C LYS A 120 10.04 -3.09 -5.43
N PHE A 121 8.87 -2.81 -6.01
CA PHE A 121 8.00 -1.71 -5.61
C PHE A 121 6.69 -2.16 -4.98
N GLY A 122 6.51 -3.47 -4.75
CA GLY A 122 5.30 -3.97 -4.10
C GLY A 122 5.19 -5.50 -4.04
N VAL A 123 3.96 -5.95 -3.81
CA VAL A 123 3.58 -7.36 -3.75
C VAL A 123 2.40 -7.61 -4.71
N PRO A 124 2.35 -8.78 -5.36
CA PRO A 124 1.20 -9.18 -6.16
C PRO A 124 0.01 -9.60 -5.30
#